data_AF-A0A485LIK3-F1
#
_entry.id   AF-A0A485LIK3-F1
#
_cell.length_a   1.000
_cell.length_b   1.000
_cell.length_c   1.000
_cell.angle_alpha   90.00
_cell.angle_beta   90.00
_cell.angle_gamma   90.00
#
_symmetry.space_group_name_H-M   'P 1'
#
loop_
_entity.id
_entity.type
_entity.pdbx_description
1 polymer ?
#
loop_
_entity_poly.entity_id
_entity_poly.type
_entity_poly.pdbx_seq_one_letter_code
_entity_poly.pdbx_strand_id
1 'polypeptide(L)'
;MSVYLRVKRKNQTFFVLAEPHDTFLKVKETLASILTLSSSNQVQLWHTNKQKELLDAATVADQEIENDAVIYLCLKKENTEVWEDIQVAKLELDHHDGSNNNDHSTKD
;
A
#
# COMPACT_ATOMS: atom_id res chain seq x y z
N MET A 1 17.01 -11.13 -8.70
CA MET A 1 15.65 -10.81 -9.20
C MET A 1 15.12 -9.70 -8.33
N SER A 2 14.65 -8.60 -8.90
CA SER A 2 14.03 -7.52 -8.13
C SER A 2 12.52 -7.75 -8.05
N VAL A 3 11.89 -7.29 -6.98
CA VAL A 3 10.44 -7.34 -6.80
C VAL A 3 9.86 -5.93 -6.83
N TYR A 4 8.71 -5.79 -7.47
CA TYR A 4 7.93 -4.56 -7.41
C TYR A 4 6.97 -4.60 -6.22
N LEU A 5 7.02 -3.58 -5.37
CA LEU A 5 6.15 -3.44 -4.21
C LEU A 5 5.16 -2.29 -4.42
N ARG A 6 3.90 -2.54 -4.08
CA ARG A 6 2.84 -1.52 -4.06
C ARG A 6 2.55 -1.13 -2.63
N VAL A 7 3.08 0.01 -2.19
CA VAL A 7 2.87 0.52 -0.85
C VAL A 7 1.64 1.41 -0.83
N LYS A 8 0.59 1.00 -0.13
CA LYS A 8 -0.67 1.75 -0.06
C LYS A 8 -0.83 2.50 1.26
N ARG A 9 -1.31 3.74 1.17
CA ARG A 9 -1.72 4.57 2.31
C ARG A 9 -2.91 5.44 1.90
N LYS A 10 -4.05 5.32 2.58
CA LYS A 10 -5.29 6.04 2.27
C LYS A 10 -5.62 5.93 0.79
N ASN A 11 -5.56 7.03 0.04
CA ASN A 11 -5.80 7.09 -1.40
C ASN A 11 -4.52 7.20 -2.25
N GLN A 12 -3.36 6.90 -1.67
CA GLN A 12 -2.05 6.96 -2.31
C GLN A 12 -1.47 5.56 -2.49
N THR A 13 -0.82 5.33 -3.63
CA THR A 13 -0.07 4.11 -3.93
C THR A 13 1.33 4.49 -4.39
N PHE A 14 2.36 4.00 -3.69
CA PHE A 14 3.76 4.18 -4.04
C PHE A 14 4.28 2.89 -4.66
N PHE A 15 5.00 3.01 -5.76
CA PHE A 15 5.63 1.88 -6.43
C PHE A 15 7.11 1.88 -6.07
N VAL A 16 7.56 0.86 -5.35
CA VAL A 16 8.93 0.73 -4.89
C VAL A 16 9.54 -0.52 -5.51
N LEU A 17 10.65 -0.34 -6.21
CA LEU A 17 11.48 -1.46 -6.66
C LEU A 17 12.41 -1.84 -5.49
N ALA A 18 12.36 -3.11 -5.08
CA ALA A 18 13.21 -3.62 -4.01
C ALA A 18 13.89 -4.92 -4.44
N GLU A 19 15.09 -5.17 -3.93
CA GLU A 19 15.77 -6.45 -4.09
C GLU A 19 15.47 -7.39 -2.92
N PRO A 20 15.53 -8.72 -3.10
CA PRO A 20 15.26 -9.69 -2.04
C PRO A 20 16.17 -9.54 -0.82
N HIS A 21 17.38 -9.00 -1.03
CA HIS A 21 18.35 -8.70 0.03
C HIS A 21 18.21 -7.30 0.62
N ASP A 22 17.38 -6.42 0.01
CA ASP A 22 17.10 -5.11 0.58
C ASP A 22 16.30 -5.27 1.88
N THR A 23 16.64 -4.42 2.84
CA THR A 23 15.93 -4.32 4.10
C THR A 23 14.75 -3.37 4.01
N PHE A 24 13.73 -3.58 4.84
CA PHE A 24 12.61 -2.63 4.91
C PHE A 24 13.04 -1.25 5.41
N LEU A 25 14.20 -1.12 6.07
CA LEU A 25 14.79 0.18 6.38
C LEU A 25 14.95 1.05 5.13
N LYS A 26 15.56 0.51 4.08
CA LYS A 26 15.80 1.24 2.82
C LYS A 26 14.50 1.62 2.12
N VAL A 27 13.48 0.75 2.20
CA VAL A 27 12.12 1.05 1.71
C VAL A 27 11.49 2.19 2.52
N LYS A 28 11.61 2.17 3.86
CA LYS A 28 11.14 3.25 4.75
C LYS A 28 11.84 4.57 4.47
N GLU A 29 13.15 4.56 4.26
CA GLU A 29 13.93 5.77 3.91
C GLU A 29 13.50 6.35 2.56
N THR A 30 13.29 5.49 1.56
CA THR A 30 12.78 5.91 0.25
C THR A 30 11.41 6.57 0.38
N LEU A 31 10.50 5.96 1.13
CA LEU A 31 9.15 6.49 1.37
C LEU A 31 9.18 7.77 2.20
N ALA A 32 10.06 7.86 3.21
CA ALA A 32 10.26 9.06 4.00
C ALA A 32 10.76 10.22 3.13
N SER A 33 11.68 9.95 2.19
CA SER A 33 12.16 10.94 1.24
C SER A 33 11.06 11.40 0.28
N ILE A 34 10.27 10.48 -0.27
CA ILE A 34 9.11 10.80 -1.14
C ILE A 34 8.08 11.65 -0.40
N LEU A 35 7.82 11.32 0.87
CA LEU A 35 6.85 11.99 1.72
C LEU A 35 7.42 13.25 2.40
N THR A 36 8.69 13.59 2.16
CA THR A 36 9.41 14.72 2.78
C THR A 36 9.33 14.70 4.32
N LEU A 37 9.50 13.51 4.92
CA LEU A 37 9.50 13.32 6.35
C LEU A 37 10.89 13.56 6.94
N SER A 38 10.93 14.04 8.19
CA SER A 38 12.18 14.31 8.90
C SER A 38 12.95 13.04 9.26
N SER A 39 12.28 11.89 9.39
CA SER A 39 12.91 10.62 9.76
C SER A 39 12.14 9.41 9.23
N SER A 40 12.88 8.37 8.82
CA SER A 40 12.32 7.05 8.46
C SER A 40 11.62 6.36 9.64
N ASN A 41 11.95 6.72 10.88
CA ASN A 41 11.24 6.27 12.09
C ASN A 41 9.79 6.76 12.18
N GLN A 42 9.37 7.70 11.33
CA GLN A 42 7.96 8.10 11.23
C GLN A 42 7.18 7.21 10.26
N VAL A 43 7.83 6.22 9.63
CA VAL A 43 7.25 5.32 8.63
C VAL A 43 7.18 3.90 9.19
N GLN A 44 5.97 3.37 9.28
CA GLN A 44 5.72 1.98 9.66
C GLN A 44 5.10 1.23 8.49
N LEU A 45 5.63 0.05 8.22
CA LEU A 45 5.23 -0.80 7.12
C LEU A 45 4.55 -2.06 7.66
N TRP A 46 3.48 -2.47 7.00
CA TRP A 46 2.69 -3.64 7.36
C TRP A 46 2.63 -4.60 6.18
N HIS A 47 2.71 -5.89 6.47
CA HIS A 47 2.60 -6.97 5.50
C HIS A 47 1.24 -6.93 4.81
N THR A 48 1.13 -7.64 3.67
CA THR A 48 -0.10 -7.81 2.88
C THR A 48 -1.32 -8.23 3.72
N ASN A 49 -1.08 -8.94 4.82
CA ASN A 49 -2.11 -9.43 5.74
C ASN A 49 -2.53 -8.44 6.84
N LYS A 50 -1.92 -7.24 6.92
CA LYS A 50 -2.14 -6.21 7.98
C LYS A 50 -1.93 -6.66 9.43
N GLN A 51 -1.51 -7.91 9.64
CA GLN A 51 -1.33 -8.52 10.96
C GLN A 51 0.13 -8.54 11.40
N LYS A 52 1.06 -8.40 10.44
CA LYS A 52 2.50 -8.48 10.68
C LYS A 52 3.16 -7.16 10.30
N GLU A 53 3.88 -6.58 11.24
CA GLU A 53 4.73 -5.42 10.98
C GLU A 53 6.01 -5.85 10.25
N LEU A 54 6.43 -5.05 9.27
CA LEU A 54 7.68 -5.22 8.55
C LEU A 54 8.77 -4.42 9.27
N LEU A 55 9.57 -5.14 10.06
CA LEU A 55 10.69 -4.59 10.84
C LEU A 55 11.81 -4.13 9.91
N ASP A 56 12.53 -3.09 10.30
CA ASP A 56 13.65 -2.52 9.54
C ASP A 56 14.77 -3.54 9.27
N ALA A 57 15.06 -4.43 10.22
CA ALA A 57 16.07 -5.47 10.10
C ALA A 57 15.66 -6.64 9.18
N ALA A 58 14.36 -6.79 8.89
CA ALA A 58 13.89 -7.84 8.01
C ALA A 58 14.18 -7.47 6.54
N THR A 59 14.48 -8.48 5.73
CA THR A 59 14.65 -8.34 4.29
C THR A 59 13.36 -8.69 3.55
N VAL A 60 13.26 -8.22 2.31
CA VAL A 60 12.11 -8.51 1.46
C VAL A 60 11.93 -10.03 1.25
N ALA A 61 13.03 -10.78 1.14
CA ALA A 61 12.99 -12.24 1.03
C ALA A 61 12.52 -12.95 2.32
N ASP A 62 12.92 -12.46 3.50
CA ASP A 62 12.52 -13.02 4.80
C ASP A 62 11.01 -12.92 5.05
N GLN A 63 10.36 -11.95 4.40
CA GLN A 63 8.93 -11.72 4.52
C GLN A 63 8.11 -12.38 3.40
N GLU A 64 8.76 -13.22 2.59
CA GLU A 64 8.16 -13.97 1.48
C GLU A 64 7.31 -13.08 0.58
N ILE A 65 7.81 -11.86 0.31
CA ILE A 65 7.06 -10.88 -0.46
C ILE A 65 7.13 -11.23 -1.95
N GLU A 66 5.98 -11.50 -2.53
CA GLU A 66 5.85 -11.77 -3.96
C GLU A 66 6.03 -10.49 -4.81
N ASN A 67 6.35 -10.68 -6.09
CA ASN A 67 6.36 -9.57 -7.03
C ASN A 67 4.95 -8.99 -7.19
N ASP A 68 4.85 -7.66 -7.24
CA ASP A 68 3.60 -6.89 -7.26
C ASP A 68 2.80 -6.96 -5.94
N ALA A 69 3.38 -7.48 -4.85
CA ALA A 69 2.70 -7.54 -3.56
C ALA A 69 2.28 -6.15 -3.05
N VAL A 70 1.15 -6.11 -2.35
CA VAL A 70 0.60 -4.90 -1.74
C VAL A 70 0.95 -4.86 -0.25
N ILE A 71 1.79 -3.92 0.14
CA ILE A 71 2.07 -3.65 1.56
C ILE A 71 1.41 -2.33 1.98
N TYR A 72 1.27 -2.12 3.27
CA TYR A 72 0.61 -0.92 3.79
C TYR A 72 1.57 -0.04 4.55
N LEU A 73 1.36 1.27 4.45
CA LEU A 73 2.15 2.27 5.15
C LEU A 73 1.29 3.07 6.11
N CYS A 74 1.77 3.18 7.35
CA CYS A 74 1.24 4.05 8.38
C CYS A 74 2.31 5.08 8.75
N LEU A 75 1.89 6.33 8.93
CA LEU A 75 2.78 7.35 9.46
C LEU A 75 2.53 7.59 10.94
N LYS A 76 3.59 8.01 11.64
CA LYS A 76 3.49 8.53 13.00
C LYS A 76 2.86 9.92 12.95
N LYS A 77 1.84 10.17 13.76
CA LYS A 77 1.20 11.49 13.85
C LYS A 77 2.19 12.50 14.40
N GLU A 78 2.22 13.68 13.79
CA GLU A 78 3.14 14.76 14.15
C GLU A 78 3.06 15.10 15.65
N ASN A 79 4.20 15.25 16.31
CA ASN A 79 4.30 15.58 17.74
C ASN A 79 3.64 14.57 18.70
N THR A 80 3.38 13.33 18.28
CA THR A 80 2.78 12.31 19.15
C THR A 80 3.45 10.94 18.99
N GLU A 81 3.23 10.04 19.95
CA GLU A 81 3.63 8.63 19.86
C GLU A 81 2.55 7.73 19.22
N VAL A 82 1.54 8.34 18.62
CA VAL A 82 0.38 7.64 18.06
C VAL A 82 0.58 7.41 16.56
N TRP A 83 0.36 6.18 16.12
CA TRP A 83 0.40 5.81 14.71
C TRP A 83 -0.96 6.02 14.03
N GLU A 84 -0.93 6.29 12.73
CA GLU A 84 -2.13 6.22 11.90
C GLU A 84 -2.63 4.77 11.76
N ASP A 85 -3.94 4.61 11.68
CA ASP A 85 -4.58 3.31 11.38
C ASP A 85 -4.35 2.91 9.92
N ILE A 86 -4.34 1.61 9.62
CA ILE A 86 -4.15 1.08 8.26
C ILE A 86 -5.41 1.32 7.42
N GLN A 87 -5.55 2.56 6.95
CA GLN A 87 -6.63 2.98 6.07
C GLN A 87 -6.19 2.85 4.62
N VAL A 88 -6.98 2.13 3.83
CA VAL A 88 -6.74 1.94 2.40
C VAL A 88 -8.07 2.16 1.72
N ALA A 89 -8.11 3.14 0.82
CA ALA A 89 -9.28 3.34 -0.01
C ALA A 89 -9.47 2.07 -0.86
N LYS A 90 -10.59 1.39 -0.65
CA LYS A 90 -11.04 0.39 -1.60
C LYS A 90 -11.47 1.19 -2.83
N LEU A 91 -10.75 1.01 -3.94
CA LEU A 91 -11.20 1.56 -5.20
C LEU A 91 -12.53 0.87 -5.50
N GLU A 92 -13.65 1.56 -5.31
CA GLU A 92 -14.92 1.09 -5.82
C GLU A 92 -14.81 1.14 -7.33
N LEU A 93 -14.71 -0.04 -7.95
CA LEU A 93 -15.00 -0.16 -9.36
C LEU A 93 -16.49 0.16 -9.49
N ASP A 94 -16.79 1.36 -9.97
CA ASP A 94 -18.12 1.72 -10.48
C ASP A 94 -18.49 0.69 -11.55
N HIS A 95 -19.15 -0.40 -11.13
CA HIS A 95 -19.87 -1.27 -12.02
C HIS A 95 -21.07 -0.45 -12.49
N HIS A 96 -20.85 0.33 -13.55
CA HIS A 96 -21.93 0.86 -14.36
C HIS A 96 -22.62 -0.35 -14.97
N ASP A 97 -23.57 -0.92 -14.24
CA ASP A 97 -24.53 -1.89 -14.73
C ASP A 97 -25.27 -1.19 -15.88
N GLY A 98 -24.82 -1.48 -17.10
CA GLY A 98 -25.47 -1.05 -18.31
C GLY A 98 -26.82 -1.76 -18.40
N SER A 99 -27.82 -1.20 -17.72
CA SER A 99 -29.24 -1.46 -18.00
C SER A 99 -29.53 -0.98 -19.42
N ASN A 100 -29.20 -1.83 -20.38
CA ASN A 100 -29.64 -1.74 -21.76
C ASN A 100 -30.56 -2.92 -22.00
N ASN A 101 -31.87 -2.69 -21.99
CA ASN A 101 -32.80 -3.37 -22.89
C ASN A 101 -34.00 -2.47 -23.14
N ASN A 102 -34.04 -2.05 -24.40
CA ASN A 102 -34.97 -1.17 -25.08
C ASN A 102 -36.44 -1.32 -24.71
N ASP A 103 -37.08 -0.15 -24.64
CA ASP A 103 -38.47 0.11 -24.98
C ASP A 103 -38.88 -0.53 -26.33
N HIS A 104 -40.19 -0.77 -26.45
CA HIS A 104 -40.96 -0.83 -27.71
C HIS A 104 -41.33 -2.20 -28.30
N SER A 105 -42.57 -2.63 -28.04
CA SER A 105 -43.60 -2.79 -29.10
C SER A 105 -44.98 -3.16 -28.52
N THR A 106 -45.85 -2.15 -28.54
CA THR A 106 -47.25 -2.15 -29.00
C THR A 106 -48.23 -3.24 -28.54
N LYS A 107 -49.10 -2.83 -27.61
CA LYS A 107 -50.57 -2.74 -27.71
C LYS A 107 -51.31 -3.49 -28.85
N ASP A 108 -52.38 -4.17 -28.41
CA ASP A 108 -53.61 -4.61 -29.09
C ASP A 108 -53.57 -5.89 -29.95
#